data_AF-A0A923V2H3-F1
#
_entry.id   AF-A0A923V2H3-F1
#
_cell.length_a   1.000
_cell.length_b   1.000
_cell.length_c   1.000
_cell.angle_alpha   90.00
_cell.angle_beta   90.00
_cell.angle_gamma   90.00
#
_symmetry.space_group_name_H-M   'P 1'
#
loop_
_entity.id
_entity.type
_entity.pdbx_description
1 polymer ?
#
loop_
_entity_poly.entity_id
_entity_poly.type
_entity_poly.pdbx_seq_one_letter_code
_entity_poly.pdbx_strand_id
1 'polypeptide(L)'
;MKRVFLLLMFGLLLCVVKTFGQNISNEGTDFWTVFPTHVPSGSVKNPSYANIVVFVTSKFNSEVTVSCGSGYSETKTIPANTAIGFYVTRSVAYVDLSEQNTILINRGIHIEVTSGKPKVSAYAHIYAGLRSAASLILPFETL
;
A
#
# COMPACT_ATOMS: atom_id res chain seq x y z
N MET A 1 57.33 -19.00 5.21
CA MET A 1 56.61 -17.95 4.45
C MET A 1 55.29 -18.45 3.84
N LYS A 2 55.29 -19.49 2.98
CA LYS A 2 54.05 -19.99 2.32
C LYS A 2 52.94 -20.47 3.27
N ARG A 3 53.29 -21.13 4.39
CA ARG A 3 52.30 -21.66 5.36
C ARG A 3 51.62 -20.56 6.20
N VAL A 4 52.35 -19.52 6.55
CA VAL A 4 51.81 -18.36 7.30
C VAL A 4 50.85 -17.57 6.40
N PHE A 5 51.19 -17.42 5.12
CA PHE A 5 50.31 -16.80 4.14
C PHE A 5 49.00 -17.58 3.95
N LEU A 6 49.08 -18.91 3.93
CA LEU A 6 47.90 -19.78 3.83
C LEU A 6 46.98 -19.65 5.06
N LEU A 7 47.57 -19.59 6.26
CA LEU A 7 46.83 -19.39 7.52
C LEU A 7 46.19 -18.01 7.62
N LEU A 8 46.86 -16.96 7.11
CA LEU A 8 46.30 -15.62 7.01
C LEU A 8 45.13 -15.55 6.03
N MET A 9 45.24 -16.18 4.87
CA MET A 9 44.12 -16.31 3.93
C MET A 9 42.95 -17.07 4.55
N PHE A 10 43.21 -18.17 5.24
CA PHE A 10 42.17 -18.97 5.89
C PHE A 10 41.48 -18.19 7.03
N GLY A 11 42.23 -17.41 7.81
CA GLY A 11 41.68 -16.51 8.83
C GLY A 11 40.80 -15.42 8.25
N LEU A 12 41.16 -14.86 7.09
CA LEU A 12 40.36 -13.84 6.39
C LEU A 12 39.01 -14.39 5.90
N LEU A 13 39.00 -15.65 5.43
CA LEU A 13 37.81 -16.37 4.99
C LEU A 13 36.83 -16.71 6.12
N LEU A 14 37.29 -16.76 7.38
CA LEU A 14 36.45 -16.97 8.55
C LEU A 14 35.79 -15.67 9.05
N CYS A 15 36.22 -14.51 8.57
CA CYS A 15 35.67 -13.20 8.91
C CYS A 15 34.51 -12.75 7.99
N VAL A 16 33.91 -13.66 7.21
CA VAL A 16 32.71 -13.34 6.40
C VAL A 16 31.53 -13.11 7.35
N VAL A 17 31.39 -11.86 7.76
CA VAL A 17 30.25 -11.33 8.50
C VAL A 17 28.96 -11.55 7.70
N LYS A 18 27.87 -11.86 8.41
CA LYS A 18 26.53 -11.91 7.82
C LYS A 18 26.24 -10.55 7.19
N THR A 19 26.15 -10.50 5.86
CA THR A 19 25.69 -9.32 5.15
C THR A 19 24.17 -9.27 5.25
N PHE A 20 23.63 -8.17 5.79
CA PHE A 20 22.20 -7.90 5.69
C PHE A 20 21.96 -7.28 4.31
N GLY A 21 21.36 -8.05 3.41
CA GLY A 21 20.80 -7.48 2.18
C GLY A 21 19.61 -6.59 2.53
N GLN A 22 19.46 -5.45 1.85
CA GLN A 22 18.25 -4.64 1.99
C GLN A 22 17.06 -5.44 1.44
N ASN A 23 16.19 -5.89 2.34
CA ASN A 23 14.93 -6.52 1.95
C ASN A 23 13.87 -5.42 1.90
N ILE A 24 13.71 -4.78 0.75
CA ILE A 24 12.61 -3.84 0.53
C ILE A 24 11.37 -4.68 0.27
N SER A 25 10.48 -4.74 1.25
CA SER A 25 9.20 -5.43 1.13
C SER A 25 8.08 -4.41 0.90
N ASN A 26 7.09 -4.79 0.12
CA ASN A 26 5.81 -4.07 0.02
C ASN A 26 4.84 -4.48 1.15
N GLU A 27 5.30 -5.28 2.12
CA GLU A 27 4.54 -5.68 3.30
C GLU A 27 4.81 -4.73 4.48
N GLY A 28 3.75 -4.30 5.15
CA GLY A 28 3.83 -3.38 6.29
C GLY A 28 2.56 -3.38 7.12
N THR A 29 2.50 -2.46 8.08
CA THR A 29 1.37 -2.29 9.01
C THR A 29 0.64 -0.96 8.85
N ASP A 30 1.24 0.02 8.18
CA ASP A 30 0.70 1.36 8.02
C ASP A 30 0.97 1.84 6.59
N PHE A 31 -0.08 2.27 5.90
CA PHE A 31 -0.02 2.75 4.52
C PHE A 31 -0.94 3.94 4.31
N TRP A 32 -0.57 4.77 3.36
CA TRP A 32 -1.39 5.89 2.90
C TRP A 32 -1.53 5.85 1.39
N THR A 33 -2.75 6.08 0.91
CA THR A 33 -3.03 6.32 -0.50
C THR A 33 -4.02 7.47 -0.66
N VAL A 34 -4.22 7.91 -1.89
CA VAL A 34 -5.09 9.04 -2.24
C VAL A 34 -6.02 8.64 -3.38
N PHE A 35 -7.14 9.33 -3.49
CA PHE A 35 -8.03 9.19 -4.64
C PHE A 35 -7.92 10.44 -5.54
N PRO A 36 -6.92 10.48 -6.44
CA PRO A 36 -6.68 11.63 -7.30
C PRO A 36 -7.80 11.79 -8.33
N THR A 37 -7.83 12.98 -8.94
CA THR A 37 -8.69 13.29 -10.08
C THR A 37 -8.56 12.22 -11.16
N HIS A 38 -9.68 11.78 -11.69
CA HIS A 38 -9.74 10.78 -12.74
C HIS A 38 -10.68 11.24 -13.83
N VAL A 39 -10.22 11.23 -15.08
CA VAL A 39 -11.05 11.65 -16.22
C VAL A 39 -12.23 10.69 -16.37
N PRO A 40 -13.49 11.16 -16.23
CA PRO A 40 -14.66 10.29 -16.36
C PRO A 40 -14.70 9.59 -17.72
N SER A 41 -15.29 8.39 -17.74
CA SER A 41 -15.64 7.73 -19.00
C SER A 41 -17.14 7.93 -19.29
N GLY A 42 -17.60 7.52 -20.47
CA GLY A 42 -18.99 7.74 -20.89
C GLY A 42 -19.24 9.10 -21.53
N SER A 43 -20.51 9.38 -21.84
CA SER A 43 -20.92 10.63 -22.50
C SER A 43 -20.98 11.79 -21.50
N VAL A 44 -20.84 13.03 -21.99
CA VAL A 44 -20.97 14.24 -21.15
C VAL A 44 -22.33 14.31 -20.44
N LYS A 45 -23.39 13.76 -21.04
CA LYS A 45 -24.75 13.75 -20.46
C LYS A 45 -24.92 12.70 -19.35
N ASN A 46 -24.14 11.63 -19.37
CA ASN A 46 -24.17 10.53 -18.41
C ASN A 46 -22.72 10.08 -18.10
N PRO A 47 -21.96 10.88 -17.35
CA PRO A 47 -20.58 10.55 -17.02
C PRO A 47 -20.54 9.35 -16.05
N SER A 48 -19.65 8.41 -16.34
CA SER A 48 -19.23 7.37 -15.39
C SER A 48 -18.10 7.93 -14.54
N TYR A 49 -18.45 8.35 -13.33
CA TYR A 49 -17.47 8.84 -12.36
C TYR A 49 -16.60 7.71 -11.82
N ALA A 50 -15.38 8.06 -11.45
CA ALA A 50 -14.44 7.11 -10.89
C ALA A 50 -14.85 6.66 -9.48
N ASN A 51 -14.58 5.40 -9.19
CA ASN A 51 -14.60 4.81 -7.86
C ASN A 51 -13.19 4.29 -7.52
N ILE A 52 -12.92 4.09 -6.24
CA ILE A 52 -11.67 3.50 -5.75
C ILE A 52 -11.96 2.31 -4.85
N VAL A 53 -11.18 1.24 -5.01
CA VAL A 53 -11.17 0.09 -4.11
C VAL A 53 -9.75 -0.11 -3.61
N VAL A 54 -9.59 -0.21 -2.31
CA VAL A 54 -8.34 -0.64 -1.68
C VAL A 54 -8.40 -2.15 -1.52
N PHE A 55 -7.47 -2.86 -2.14
CA PHE A 55 -7.30 -4.30 -1.94
C PHE A 55 -6.16 -4.55 -0.96
N VAL A 56 -6.42 -5.41 0.01
CA VAL A 56 -5.45 -5.83 1.02
C VAL A 56 -5.32 -7.35 0.98
N THR A 57 -4.10 -7.85 1.03
CA THR A 57 -3.80 -9.29 1.10
C THR A 57 -2.68 -9.55 2.11
N SER A 58 -2.61 -10.77 2.64
CA SER A 58 -1.54 -11.18 3.55
C SER A 58 -1.21 -12.65 3.39
N LYS A 59 0.02 -13.05 3.71
CA LYS A 59 0.44 -14.46 3.80
C LYS A 59 -0.20 -15.19 4.99
N PHE A 60 -0.67 -14.45 5.98
CA PHE A 60 -1.23 -14.96 7.24
C PHE A 60 -2.57 -14.31 7.54
N ASN A 61 -3.35 -14.88 8.47
CA ASN A 61 -4.57 -14.24 8.92
C ASN A 61 -4.25 -12.93 9.64
N SER A 62 -4.78 -11.82 9.13
CA SER A 62 -4.60 -10.47 9.66
C SER A 62 -5.96 -9.76 9.81
N GLU A 63 -5.93 -8.51 10.21
CA GLU A 63 -7.08 -7.63 10.31
C GLU A 63 -6.65 -6.21 10.01
N VAL A 64 -7.44 -5.50 9.21
CA VAL A 64 -7.09 -4.18 8.70
C VAL A 64 -8.30 -3.26 8.80
N THR A 65 -8.03 -2.03 9.22
CA THR A 65 -8.96 -0.90 9.15
C THR A 65 -8.55 0.01 8.00
N VAL A 66 -9.47 0.26 7.07
CA VAL A 66 -9.32 1.29 6.04
C VAL A 66 -10.22 2.45 6.40
N SER A 67 -9.64 3.65 6.53
CA SER A 67 -10.36 4.86 6.89
C SER A 67 -10.04 6.03 5.97
N CYS A 68 -10.95 6.99 5.86
CA CYS A 68 -10.73 8.24 5.15
C CYS A 68 -11.51 9.36 5.83
N GLY A 69 -10.79 10.24 6.53
CA GLY A 69 -11.40 11.29 7.33
C GLY A 69 -12.40 10.76 8.36
N SER A 70 -13.44 11.54 8.65
CA SER A 70 -14.55 11.12 9.51
C SER A 70 -15.70 10.45 8.75
N GLY A 71 -15.63 10.41 7.41
CA GLY A 71 -16.75 9.99 6.55
C GLY A 71 -16.71 8.51 6.10
N TYR A 72 -15.59 7.82 6.30
CA TYR A 72 -15.44 6.40 5.96
C TYR A 72 -14.49 5.71 6.94
N SER A 73 -14.92 4.57 7.48
CA SER A 73 -14.06 3.64 8.21
C SER A 73 -14.66 2.24 8.14
N GLU A 74 -13.86 1.26 7.76
CA GLU A 74 -14.26 -0.13 7.65
C GLU A 74 -13.13 -1.05 8.10
N THR A 75 -13.43 -1.96 9.03
CA THR A 75 -12.49 -2.98 9.50
C THR A 75 -12.90 -4.34 8.96
N LYS A 76 -11.95 -5.08 8.38
CA LYS A 76 -12.16 -6.45 7.90
C LYS A 76 -11.02 -7.37 8.32
N THR A 77 -11.36 -8.63 8.57
CA THR A 77 -10.39 -9.71 8.62
C THR A 77 -9.80 -9.95 7.24
N ILE A 78 -8.50 -10.20 7.17
CA ILE A 78 -7.77 -10.55 5.94
C ILE A 78 -7.33 -12.01 6.06
N PRO A 79 -8.09 -12.97 5.49
CA PRO A 79 -7.65 -14.36 5.48
C PRO A 79 -6.34 -14.53 4.72
N ALA A 80 -5.53 -15.49 5.15
CA ALA A 80 -4.28 -15.83 4.48
C ALA A 80 -4.50 -16.09 2.98
N ASN A 81 -3.63 -15.53 2.14
CA ASN A 81 -3.60 -15.67 0.68
C ASN A 81 -4.88 -15.21 -0.03
N THR A 82 -5.65 -14.31 0.60
CA THR A 82 -6.90 -13.78 0.06
C THR A 82 -6.84 -12.26 -0.08
N ALA A 83 -7.23 -11.76 -1.25
CA ALA A 83 -7.39 -10.32 -1.47
C ALA A 83 -8.79 -9.88 -1.03
N ILE A 84 -8.85 -8.92 -0.11
CA ILE A 84 -10.09 -8.33 0.41
C ILE A 84 -10.18 -6.88 -0.05
N GLY A 85 -11.33 -6.50 -0.63
CA GLY A 85 -11.60 -5.16 -1.13
C GLY A 85 -12.34 -4.28 -0.11
N PHE A 86 -11.91 -3.02 0.01
CA PHE A 86 -12.54 -1.94 0.76
C PHE A 86 -13.00 -0.88 -0.25
N TYR A 87 -14.30 -0.65 -0.33
CA TYR A 87 -14.93 0.22 -1.34
C TYR A 87 -15.10 1.61 -0.74
N VAL A 88 -14.05 2.44 -0.84
CA VAL A 88 -14.03 3.75 -0.20
C VAL A 88 -15.01 4.71 -0.88
N THR A 89 -15.83 5.37 -0.09
CA THR A 89 -16.85 6.31 -0.57
C THR A 89 -16.22 7.46 -1.36
N ARG A 90 -16.59 7.60 -2.64
CA ARG A 90 -16.06 8.62 -3.54
C ARG A 90 -16.18 10.04 -2.97
N SER A 91 -17.34 10.43 -2.46
CA SER A 91 -17.59 11.79 -1.96
C SER A 91 -16.72 12.18 -0.75
N VAL A 92 -16.12 11.19 -0.08
CA VAL A 92 -15.26 11.41 1.09
C VAL A 92 -13.80 11.55 0.67
N ALA A 93 -13.34 10.76 -0.31
CA ALA A 93 -11.92 10.63 -0.64
C ALA A 93 -11.49 11.32 -1.94
N TYR A 94 -12.40 11.49 -2.91
CA TYR A 94 -12.05 11.98 -4.25
C TYR A 94 -11.55 13.42 -4.21
N VAL A 95 -10.44 13.68 -4.90
CA VAL A 95 -9.89 15.01 -5.12
C VAL A 95 -10.33 15.50 -6.49
N ASP A 96 -11.15 16.55 -6.52
CA ASP A 96 -11.64 17.16 -7.75
C ASP A 96 -10.60 18.09 -8.38
N LEU A 97 -10.65 18.23 -9.71
CA LEU A 97 -9.76 19.14 -10.42
C LEU A 97 -9.95 20.59 -9.98
N SER A 98 -11.18 20.97 -9.61
CA SER A 98 -11.49 22.30 -9.08
C SER A 98 -10.84 22.60 -7.73
N GLU A 99 -10.40 21.56 -7.01
CA GLU A 99 -9.70 21.67 -5.72
C GLU A 99 -8.17 21.74 -5.87
N GLN A 100 -7.65 21.82 -7.11
CA GLN A 100 -6.20 21.85 -7.37
C GLN A 100 -5.48 22.98 -6.61
N ASN A 101 -4.26 22.71 -6.15
CA ASN A 101 -3.41 23.65 -5.39
C ASN A 101 -4.02 24.16 -4.08
N THR A 102 -4.96 23.42 -3.49
CA THR A 102 -5.50 23.70 -2.15
C THR A 102 -5.10 22.63 -1.15
N ILE A 103 -5.10 22.97 0.15
CA ILE A 103 -4.88 22.00 1.22
C ILE A 103 -6.20 21.30 1.50
N LEU A 104 -6.26 20.00 1.19
CA LEU A 104 -7.42 19.17 1.48
C LEU A 104 -7.15 18.34 2.74
N ILE A 105 -7.90 18.63 3.79
CA ILE A 105 -7.82 17.93 5.06
C ILE A 105 -8.73 16.70 4.99
N ASN A 106 -8.32 15.58 5.61
CA ASN A 106 -9.15 14.38 5.74
C ASN A 106 -9.53 13.71 4.40
N ARG A 107 -8.66 13.81 3.38
CA ARG A 107 -8.80 13.12 2.07
C ARG A 107 -7.86 11.93 1.88
N GLY A 108 -6.88 11.76 2.77
CA GLY A 108 -6.01 10.58 2.75
C GLY A 108 -6.80 9.33 3.10
N ILE A 109 -6.53 8.24 2.38
CA ILE A 109 -7.05 6.91 2.72
C ILE A 109 -5.95 6.21 3.51
N HIS A 110 -6.21 5.98 4.78
CA HIS A 110 -5.31 5.31 5.71
C HIS A 110 -5.65 3.83 5.78
N ILE A 111 -4.63 2.98 5.73
CA ILE A 111 -4.75 1.53 5.80
C ILE A 111 -3.88 1.07 6.95
N GLU A 112 -4.52 0.63 8.02
CA GLU A 112 -3.84 0.28 9.27
C GLU A 112 -4.13 -1.16 9.66
N VAL A 113 -3.05 -1.92 9.88
CA VAL A 113 -3.12 -3.29 10.41
C VAL A 113 -3.37 -3.22 11.90
N THR A 114 -4.34 -3.99 12.40
CA THR A 114 -4.60 -4.11 13.84
C THR A 114 -3.32 -4.54 14.57
N SER A 115 -2.99 -3.84 15.66
CA SER A 115 -1.77 -4.08 16.43
C SER A 115 -1.57 -5.56 16.80
N GLY A 116 -0.35 -6.06 16.57
CA GLY A 116 0.01 -7.47 16.81
C GLY A 116 -0.42 -8.44 15.70
N LYS A 117 -1.13 -8.00 14.66
CA LYS A 117 -1.44 -8.84 13.50
C LYS A 117 -0.29 -8.85 12.47
N PRO A 118 -0.21 -9.90 11.63
CA PRO A 118 0.78 -9.99 10.57
C PRO A 118 0.68 -8.84 9.55
N LYS A 119 1.83 -8.44 9.01
CA LYS A 119 1.96 -7.45 7.92
C LYS A 119 1.12 -7.85 6.71
N VAL A 120 0.68 -6.85 5.96
CA VAL A 120 -0.15 -7.00 4.75
C VAL A 120 0.51 -6.31 3.56
N SER A 121 0.08 -6.62 2.34
CA SER A 121 0.35 -5.80 1.15
C SER A 121 -0.93 -5.07 0.73
N ALA A 122 -0.79 -3.83 0.29
CA ALA A 122 -1.90 -2.97 -0.09
C ALA A 122 -1.81 -2.51 -1.56
N TYR A 123 -2.96 -2.44 -2.22
CA TYR A 123 -3.12 -1.99 -3.60
C TYR A 123 -4.32 -1.06 -3.70
N ALA A 124 -4.22 0.00 -4.50
CA ALA A 124 -5.35 0.83 -4.86
C ALA A 124 -5.75 0.55 -6.31
N HIS A 125 -7.05 0.42 -6.56
CA HIS A 125 -7.62 0.28 -7.91
C HIS A 125 -8.69 1.34 -8.12
N ILE A 126 -8.42 2.26 -9.04
CA ILE A 126 -9.36 3.29 -9.49
C ILE A 126 -9.97 2.82 -10.80
N TYR A 127 -11.29 2.92 -10.94
CA TYR A 127 -12.00 2.51 -12.15
C TYR A 127 -13.21 3.39 -12.45
N ALA A 128 -13.48 3.58 -13.73
CA ALA A 128 -14.63 4.30 -14.26
C ALA A 128 -14.98 3.77 -15.66
N GLY A 129 -16.06 2.99 -15.80
CA GLY A 129 -16.44 2.39 -17.10
C GLY A 129 -15.29 1.62 -17.75
N LEU A 130 -14.82 2.06 -18.92
CA LEU A 130 -13.74 1.42 -19.69
C LEU A 130 -12.31 1.91 -19.34
N ARG A 131 -12.13 2.62 -18.22
CA ARG A 131 -10.84 3.15 -17.79
C ARG A 131 -10.53 2.73 -16.37
N SER A 132 -9.28 2.34 -16.12
CA SER A 132 -8.79 1.97 -14.80
C SER A 132 -7.32 2.29 -14.61
N ALA A 133 -6.92 2.49 -13.36
CA ALA A 133 -5.54 2.64 -12.93
C ALA A 133 -5.34 1.88 -11.61
N ALA A 134 -4.23 1.17 -11.48
CA ALA A 134 -3.89 0.44 -10.26
C ALA A 134 -2.51 0.84 -9.75
N SER A 135 -2.32 0.80 -8.43
CA SER A 135 -1.06 1.15 -7.78
C SER A 135 -0.77 0.17 -6.65
N LEU A 136 0.49 -0.27 -6.57
CA LEU A 136 1.03 -0.90 -5.37
C LEU A 136 1.35 0.20 -4.36
N ILE A 137 0.88 0.06 -3.12
CA ILE A 137 1.09 1.04 -2.07
C ILE A 137 2.25 0.57 -1.20
N LEU A 138 3.26 1.42 -1.05
CA LEU A 138 4.37 1.15 -0.16
C LEU A 138 3.99 1.54 1.28
N PRO A 139 4.37 0.74 2.28
CA PRO A 139 4.11 1.08 3.68
C PRO A 139 4.98 2.23 4.16
N PHE A 140 4.52 2.95 5.17
CA PHE A 140 5.24 4.07 5.78
C PHE A 140 6.66 3.68 6.25
N GLU A 141 6.85 2.43 6.70
CA GLU A 141 8.13 1.89 7.20
C GLU A 141 9.19 1.62 6.10
N THR A 142 8.94 1.91 4.81
CA THR A 142 9.85 1.52 3.71
C THR A 142 10.96 2.50 3.35
N LEU A 143 11.14 3.58 4.11
CA LEU A 143 12.22 4.57 3.91
C LEU A 143 13.29 4.48 4.99
#